data_AF-A0A2T2SYY4-F1
#
_entry.id   AF-A0A2T2SYY4-F1
#
_cell.length_a   1.000
_cell.length_b   1.000
_cell.length_c   1.000
_cell.angle_alpha   90.00
_cell.angle_beta   90.00
_cell.angle_gamma   90.00
#
_symmetry.space_group_name_H-M   'P 1'
#
loop_
_entity.id
_entity.type
_entity.pdbx_description
1 polymer ?
#
loop_
_entity_poly.entity_id
_entity_poly.type
_entity_poly.pdbx_seq_one_letter_code
_entity_poly.pdbx_strand_id
1 'polypeptide(L)' 'PGEITDAFMALQDQFSECVVNAEGLNLRSIRLSSPAIPLLRISLGAWFEATLAHERRHLGQARRILNSVRPS' A
#
# COMPACT_ATOMS: atom_id res chain seq x y z
N PRO A 1 5.92 14.25 -13.49
CA PRO A 1 4.95 13.12 -13.51
C PRO A 1 5.63 11.75 -13.63
N GLY A 2 6.54 11.56 -14.59
CA GLY A 2 7.26 10.29 -14.79
C GLY A 2 8.00 9.81 -13.55
N GLU A 3 8.83 10.67 -12.94
CA GLU A 3 9.59 10.34 -11.72
C GLU A 3 8.72 9.83 -10.56
N ILE A 4 7.54 10.41 -10.34
CA ILE A 4 6.61 9.98 -9.28
C ILE A 4 5.99 8.62 -9.62
N THR A 5 5.68 8.37 -10.89
CA THR A 5 5.18 7.06 -11.34
C THR A 5 6.26 6.00 -11.18
N ASP A 6 7.50 6.30 -11.55
CA ASP A 6 8.63 5.37 -11.45
C ASP A 6 8.91 5.04 -9.98
N ALA A 7 8.93 6.05 -9.11
CA ALA A 7 9.07 5.85 -7.66
C ALA A 7 7.91 5.02 -7.08
N PHE A 8 6.68 5.26 -7.54
CA PHE A 8 5.53 4.47 -7.11
C PHE A 8 5.66 3.00 -7.54
N MET A 9 6.07 2.73 -8.80
CA MET A 9 6.31 1.38 -9.30
C MET A 9 7.44 0.66 -8.55
N ALA A 10 8.55 1.34 -8.28
CA ALA A 10 9.63 0.78 -7.47
C ALA A 10 9.16 0.39 -6.05
N LEU A 11 8.26 1.16 -5.45
CA LEU A 11 7.64 0.81 -4.16
C LEU A 11 6.71 -0.40 -4.27
N GLN A 12 5.99 -0.57 -5.39
CA GLN A 12 5.17 -1.77 -5.63
C GLN A 12 6.03 -3.02 -5.75
N ASP A 13 7.17 -2.94 -6.44
CA ASP A 13 8.12 -4.04 -6.57
C ASP A 13 8.68 -4.44 -5.20
N GLN A 14 9.14 -3.47 -4.41
CA GLN A 14 9.64 -3.72 -3.05
C GLN A 14 8.56 -4.30 -2.12
N PHE A 15 7.31 -3.85 -2.26
CA PHE A 15 6.19 -4.38 -1.49
C PHE A 15 5.90 -5.84 -1.87
N SER A 16 5.89 -6.14 -3.18
CA SER A 16 5.72 -7.50 -3.69
C SER A 16 6.82 -8.43 -3.18
N GLU A 17 8.08 -8.00 -3.26
CA GLU A 17 9.23 -8.73 -2.71
C GLU A 17 9.09 -8.97 -1.20
N CYS A 18 8.63 -7.98 -0.43
CA CYS A 18 8.38 -8.15 1.00
C CYS A 18 7.31 -9.21 1.29
N VAL A 19 6.23 -9.26 0.50
CA VAL A 19 5.17 -10.26 0.64
C VAL A 19 5.72 -11.66 0.34
N VAL A 20 6.49 -11.81 -0.74
CA VAL A 20 7.14 -13.08 -1.11
C VAL A 20 8.12 -13.52 -0.03
N ASN A 21 8.97 -12.62 0.46
CA ASN A 21 9.94 -12.91 1.52
C ASN A 21 9.30 -13.24 2.87
N ALA A 22 8.01 -12.94 3.06
CA ALA A 22 7.27 -13.30 4.26
C ALA A 22 6.70 -14.73 4.21
N GLU A 23 6.91 -15.48 3.14
CA GLU A 23 6.49 -16.87 3.02
C GLU A 23 7.05 -17.73 4.17
N GLY A 24 6.21 -18.59 4.72
CA GLY A 24 6.54 -19.42 5.89
C GLY A 24 6.48 -18.69 7.24
N LEU A 25 6.33 -17.36 7.28
CA LEU A 25 6.13 -16.63 8.53
C LEU A 25 4.68 -16.74 9.01
N ASN A 26 4.51 -16.81 10.34
CA ASN A 26 3.20 -16.62 10.94
C ASN A 26 2.84 -15.12 10.96
N LEU A 27 2.22 -14.66 9.88
CA LEU A 27 1.87 -13.25 9.70
C LEU A 27 0.97 -12.68 10.80
N ARG A 28 0.22 -13.54 11.51
CA ARG A 28 -0.68 -13.15 12.60
C ARG A 28 0.07 -12.82 13.89
N SER A 29 1.19 -13.50 14.15
CA SER A 29 1.95 -13.33 15.40
C SER A 29 2.89 -12.13 15.34
N ILE A 30 3.40 -11.77 14.15
CA ILE A 30 4.27 -10.61 13.96
C ILE A 30 3.44 -9.34 14.03
N ARG A 31 3.73 -8.46 15.00
CA ARG A 31 3.01 -7.19 15.23
C ARG A 31 3.91 -6.00 14.90
N LEU A 32 3.45 -5.10 14.04
CA LEU A 32 4.17 -3.88 13.67
C LEU A 32 3.37 -2.63 14.04
N SER A 33 4.06 -1.58 14.50
CA SER A 33 3.46 -0.25 14.70
C SER A 33 3.28 0.48 13.38
N SER A 34 2.22 1.28 13.27
CA SER A 34 2.07 2.17 12.12
C SER A 34 3.11 3.29 12.14
N PRO A 35 3.73 3.61 11.00
CA PRO A 35 4.55 4.82 10.88
C PRO A 35 3.72 6.11 10.94
N ALA A 36 2.42 6.06 10.62
CA ALA A 36 1.53 7.22 10.64
C ALA A 36 0.74 7.36 11.95
N ILE A 37 0.43 6.25 12.62
CA ILE A 37 -0.35 6.22 13.88
C ILE A 37 0.40 5.34 14.90
N PRO A 38 1.39 5.85 15.63
CA PRO A 38 2.30 5.03 16.45
C PRO A 38 1.63 4.09 17.47
N LEU A 39 0.43 4.45 17.94
CA LEU A 39 -0.38 3.65 18.88
C LEU A 39 -1.08 2.45 18.22
N LEU A 40 -1.23 2.46 16.89
CA LEU A 40 -1.84 1.37 16.14
C LEU A 40 -0.79 0.28 15.88
N ARG A 41 -0.97 -0.88 16.54
CA ARG A 41 -0.18 -2.09 16.28
C ARG A 41 -1.08 -3.21 15.78
N ILE A 42 -0.89 -3.59 14.52
CA ILE A 42 -1.63 -4.68 13.87
C ILE A 42 -0.67 -5.77 13.39
N SER A 43 -1.21 -6.92 13.00
CA SER A 43 -0.42 -8.03 12.49
C SER A 43 0.24 -7.67 11.14
N LEU A 44 1.34 -8.33 10.80
CA LEU A 44 2.01 -8.14 9.51
C LEU A 44 1.06 -8.43 8.33
N GLY A 45 0.23 -9.47 8.44
CA GLY A 45 -0.79 -9.76 7.43
C GLY A 45 -1.83 -8.64 7.29
N ALA A 46 -2.25 -8.03 8.40
CA ALA A 46 -3.16 -6.89 8.35
C ALA A 46 -2.49 -5.63 7.76
N TRP A 47 -1.17 -5.48 7.94
CA TRP A 47 -0.39 -4.43 7.28
C TRP A 47 -0.38 -4.60 5.76
N PHE A 48 -0.14 -5.80 5.24
CA PHE A 48 -0.17 -6.05 3.80
C PHE A 48 -1.53 -5.70 3.18
N GLU A 49 -2.62 -6.17 3.80
CA GLU A 49 -3.99 -5.85 3.34
C GLU A 49 -4.29 -4.36 3.42
N ALA A 50 -3.90 -3.70 4.52
CA ALA A 50 -4.14 -2.27 4.70
C ALA A 50 -3.41 -1.42 3.65
N THR A 51 -2.17 -1.78 3.29
CA THR A 51 -1.40 -1.10 2.24
C THR A 51 -2.09 -1.21 0.89
N LEU A 52 -2.48 -2.43 0.47
CA LEU A 52 -3.20 -2.64 -0.79
C LEU A 52 -4.54 -1.88 -0.83
N ALA A 53 -5.30 -1.92 0.26
CA ALA A 53 -6.57 -1.20 0.36
C ALA A 53 -6.38 0.32 0.29
N HIS A 54 -5.32 0.83 0.93
CA HIS A 54 -4.93 2.23 0.89
C HIS A 54 -4.61 2.68 -0.54
N GLU A 55 -3.75 1.96 -1.25
CA GLU A 55 -3.34 2.29 -2.62
C GLU A 55 -4.51 2.27 -3.60
N ARG A 56 -5.36 1.23 -3.56
CA ARG A 56 -6.57 1.14 -4.39
C ARG A 56 -7.50 2.33 -4.16
N ARG A 57 -7.66 2.78 -2.91
CA ARG A 57 -8.47 3.95 -2.58
C ARG A 57 -7.89 5.22 -3.22
N HIS A 58 -6.57 5.41 -3.18
CA HIS A 58 -5.92 6.58 -3.78
C HIS A 58 -5.98 6.57 -5.31
N LEU A 59 -5.80 5.41 -5.95
CA LEU A 59 -6.03 5.27 -7.39
C LEU A 59 -7.48 5.60 -7.78
N GLY A 60 -8.44 5.16 -6.96
CA GLY A 60 -9.85 5.52 -7.13
C GLY A 60 -10.12 7.02 -6.94
N GLN A 61 -9.44 7.69 -6.01
CA GLN A 61 -9.50 9.15 -5.86
C GLN A 61 -8.91 9.86 -7.09
N ALA A 62 -7.75 9.43 -7.57
CA ALA A 62 -7.11 9.99 -8.77
C ALA A 62 -8.00 9.84 -10.01
N ARG A 63 -8.63 8.67 -10.20
CA ARG A 63 -9.58 8.43 -11.29
C ARG A 63 -10.79 9.37 -11.21
N ARG A 64 -11.36 9.56 -10.02
CA ARG A 64 -12.50 10.49 -9.83
C ARG A 64 -12.11 11.93 -10.16
N ILE A 65 -10.94 12.38 -9.73
CA ILE A 65 -10.42 13.71 -10.05
C ILE A 65 -10.22 13.85 -11.56
N LEU A 66 -9.61 12.87 -12.22
CA LEU A 66 -9.40 12.90 -13.68
C LEU A 66 -10.73 13.03 -14.43
N ASN A 67 -11.75 12.25 -14.04
CA ASN A 67 -13.08 12.31 -14.64
C ASN A 67 -13.78 13.66 -14.36
N SER A 68 -13.50 14.32 -13.23
CA SER A 68 -14.07 15.64 -12.90
C SER A 68 -13.43 16.79 -13.68
N VAL A 69 -12.15 16.66 -14.05
CA VAL A 69 -11.39 17.70 -14.79
C VAL A 69 -11.51 17.51 -16.30
N ARG A 70 -11.73 16.27 -16.77
CA ARG A 70 -12.05 15.93 -18.15
C ARG A 70 -13.45 15.31 -18.22
N PRO A 71 -14.51 16.11 -18.14
CA PRO A 71 -15.85 15.61 -18.41
C PRO A 71 -15.89 15.16 -19.88
N SER A 72 -16.30 13.91 -20.12
CA SER A 72 -16.58 13.37 -21.46
C SER A 72 -17.68 14.14 -22.16
#